data_AF-A0A1C5LBF0-F1
#
_entry.id   AF-A0A1C5LBF0-F1
#
_cell.length_a   1.000
_cell.length_b   1.000
_cell.length_c   1.000
_cell.angle_alpha   90.00
_cell.angle_beta   90.00
_cell.angle_gamma   90.00
#
_symmetry.space_group_name_H-M   'P 1'
#
loop_
_entity.id
_entity.type
_entity.pdbx_description
1 polymer ?
#
loop_
_entity_poly.entity_id
_entity_poly.type
_entity_poly.pdbx_seq_one_letter_code
_entity_poly.pdbx_strand_id
1 'polypeptide(L)'
;MMRLIRANIEIDVENAATAEKLMKSGFEPLEGVTKVAPSDSDKTKKNLDEMTVEELKAIAKEKGLSGVSALAKKDLLEILKE
;
A
#
# COMPACT_ATOMS: atom_id res chain seq x y z
N MET A 1 18.18 15.96 -7.36
CA MET A 1 18.59 14.56 -7.09
C MET A 1 17.54 13.90 -6.22
N MET A 2 17.00 12.80 -6.70
CA MET A 2 16.08 11.90 -6.01
C MET A 2 16.71 10.52 -6.07
N ARG A 3 16.82 9.88 -4.90
CA ARG A 3 17.28 8.49 -4.81
C ARG A 3 16.07 7.58 -4.89
N LEU A 4 16.18 6.55 -5.70
CA LEU A 4 15.16 5.54 -5.93
C LEU A 4 15.75 4.16 -5.65
N ILE A 5 14.97 3.26 -5.07
CA ILE A 5 15.40 1.90 -4.73
C ILE A 5 14.44 0.88 -5.33
N ARG A 6 14.98 -0.23 -5.83
CA ARG A 6 14.22 -1.41 -6.24
C ARG A 6 14.96 -2.66 -5.80
N ALA A 7 14.37 -3.41 -4.88
CA ALA A 7 15.01 -4.55 -4.22
C ALA A 7 16.37 -4.15 -3.61
N ASN A 8 17.49 -4.49 -4.26
CA ASN A 8 18.86 -4.20 -3.83
C ASN A 8 19.59 -3.21 -4.75
N ILE A 9 18.86 -2.54 -5.63
CA ILE A 9 19.42 -1.59 -6.59
C ILE A 9 18.99 -0.18 -6.20
N GLU A 10 19.96 0.66 -5.88
CA GLU A 10 19.78 2.10 -5.64
C GLU A 10 20.20 2.88 -6.89
N ILE A 11 19.37 3.84 -7.29
CA ILE A 11 19.64 4.72 -8.43
C ILE A 11 19.41 6.18 -8.04
N ASP A 12 20.41 7.00 -8.29
CA ASP A 12 20.32 8.45 -8.11
C ASP A 12 19.84 9.09 -9.41
N VAL A 13 18.82 9.93 -9.30
CA VAL A 13 18.12 10.51 -10.43
C VAL A 13 18.09 12.02 -10.31
N GLU A 14 18.65 12.69 -11.30
CA GLU A 14 18.74 14.16 -11.29
C GLU A 14 17.46 14.83 -11.80
N ASN A 15 16.63 14.11 -12.57
CA ASN A 15 15.46 14.64 -13.27
C ASN A 15 14.15 13.96 -12.84
N ALA A 16 13.14 14.77 -12.51
CA ALA A 16 11.81 14.30 -12.10
C ALA A 16 11.10 13.44 -13.17
N ALA A 17 11.32 13.72 -14.46
CA ALA A 17 10.72 12.92 -15.54
C ALA A 17 11.25 11.47 -15.56
N THR A 18 12.55 11.31 -15.29
CA THR A 18 13.19 10.00 -15.19
C THR A 18 12.74 9.29 -13.91
N ALA A 19 12.56 10.04 -12.82
CA ALA A 19 12.08 9.51 -11.56
C ALA A 19 10.67 8.93 -11.69
N GLU A 20 9.73 9.66 -12.32
CA GLU A 20 8.36 9.20 -12.53
C GLU A 20 8.30 7.92 -13.38
N LYS A 21 9.18 7.80 -14.39
CA LYS A 21 9.27 6.60 -15.23
C LYS A 21 9.81 5.39 -14.46
N LEU A 22 10.77 5.62 -13.56
CA LEU A 22 11.31 4.58 -12.68
C LEU A 22 10.30 4.18 -11.60
N MET A 23 9.54 5.12 -11.05
CA MET A 23 8.42 4.85 -10.14
C MET A 23 7.37 3.95 -10.80
N LYS A 24 6.98 4.25 -12.05
CA LYS A 24 6.10 3.39 -12.86
C LYS A 24 6.69 2.01 -13.16
N SER A 25 8.02 1.88 -13.09
CA SER A 25 8.74 0.62 -13.29
C SER A 25 8.97 -0.16 -11.98
N GLY A 26 8.44 0.34 -10.86
CA GLY A 26 8.53 -0.30 -9.54
C GLY A 26 9.75 0.09 -8.72
N PHE A 27 10.32 1.28 -8.94
CA PHE A 27 11.28 1.89 -8.03
C PHE A 27 10.58 2.77 -6.99
N GLU A 28 10.91 2.61 -5.73
CA GLU A 28 10.38 3.40 -4.63
C GLU A 28 11.34 4.54 -4.27
N PRO A 29 10.87 5.76 -3.98
CA PRO A 29 11.74 6.85 -3.56
C PRO A 29 12.39 6.51 -2.21
N LEU A 30 13.72 6.40 -2.20
CA LEU A 30 14.52 6.24 -0.99
C LEU A 30 14.51 7.58 -0.25
N GLU A 31 13.98 7.58 0.97
CA GLU A 31 13.72 8.77 1.77
C GLU A 31 14.87 9.78 1.72
N GLY A 32 14.56 10.96 1.16
CA GLY A 32 15.52 12.04 1.01
C GLY A 32 14.90 13.38 0.62
N VAL A 33 13.88 13.43 -0.25
CA VAL A 33 13.25 14.73 -0.58
C VAL A 33 11.77 14.57 -0.92
N THR A 34 10.95 15.24 -0.10
CA THR A 34 9.56 15.66 -0.35
C THR A 34 8.48 14.60 -0.61
N LYS A 35 7.83 14.22 0.49
CA LYS A 35 6.39 14.29 0.72
C LYS A 35 5.58 14.97 -0.40
N VAL A 36 5.20 14.24 -1.46
CA VAL A 36 4.03 14.53 -2.29
C VAL A 36 3.43 13.24 -2.83
N ALA A 37 2.17 13.02 -2.46
CA ALA A 37 1.14 12.19 -3.11
C ALA A 37 1.45 10.70 -3.42
N PRO A 38 0.77 9.75 -2.73
CA PRO A 38 0.71 8.37 -3.18
C PRO A 38 -0.23 8.27 -4.38
N SER A 39 0.32 8.37 -5.60
CA SER A 39 -0.37 7.91 -6.80
C SER A 39 -0.07 6.43 -7.00
N ASP A 40 -0.67 5.59 -6.16
CA ASP A 40 -0.77 4.15 -6.42
C ASP A 40 -2.25 3.79 -6.48
N SER A 41 -2.81 3.86 -7.69
CA SER A 41 -4.14 3.34 -8.01
C SER A 41 -4.22 1.81 -8.01
N ASP A 42 -3.22 1.12 -7.43
CA ASP A 42 -3.26 -0.31 -7.08
C ASP A 42 -3.36 -0.55 -5.54
N LYS A 43 -3.60 0.52 -4.76
CA LYS A 43 -3.72 0.45 -3.29
C LYS A 43 -5.02 -0.12 -2.75
N THR A 44 -5.99 -0.48 -3.58
CA THR A 44 -7.28 -0.97 -3.04
C THR A 44 -7.16 -2.38 -2.46
N LYS A 45 -6.22 -3.21 -2.94
CA LYS A 45 -6.04 -4.58 -2.43
C LYS A 45 -5.10 -4.69 -1.23
N LYS A 46 -4.13 -3.78 -1.09
CA LYS A 46 -3.15 -3.81 0.02
C LYS A 46 -3.59 -3.05 1.27
N ASN A 47 -4.49 -2.07 1.16
CA ASN A 47 -4.93 -1.30 2.33
C ASN A 47 -5.61 -2.18 3.39
N LEU A 48 -6.35 -3.21 2.97
CA LEU A 48 -6.97 -4.14 3.91
C LEU A 48 -5.89 -4.92 4.70
N ASP A 49 -4.85 -5.48 4.05
CA ASP A 49 -3.78 -6.22 4.75
C ASP A 49 -2.99 -5.36 5.74
N GLU A 50 -2.85 -4.06 5.44
CA GLU A 50 -2.20 -3.08 6.30
C GLU A 50 -3.09 -2.59 7.45
N MET A 51 -4.43 -2.74 7.35
CA MET A 51 -5.35 -2.39 8.43
C MET A 51 -5.26 -3.36 9.62
N THR A 52 -5.58 -2.83 10.79
CA THR A 52 -5.62 -3.59 12.04
C THR A 52 -6.84 -4.52 12.09
N VAL A 53 -6.78 -5.59 12.89
CA VAL A 53 -7.89 -6.55 13.01
C VAL A 53 -9.18 -5.86 13.46
N GLU A 54 -9.07 -4.85 14.31
CA GLU A 54 -10.21 -4.06 14.79
C GLU A 54 -10.87 -3.25 13.67
N GLU A 55 -10.08 -2.62 12.80
CA GLU A 55 -10.59 -1.90 11.62
C GLU A 55 -11.23 -2.84 10.61
N LEU A 56 -10.62 -4.00 10.35
CA LEU A 56 -11.21 -5.02 9.48
C LEU A 56 -12.53 -5.55 10.05
N LYS A 57 -12.62 -5.75 11.38
CA LYS A 57 -13.86 -6.13 12.06
C LYS A 57 -14.92 -5.03 11.94
N ALA A 58 -14.54 -3.77 12.04
CA ALA A 58 -15.47 -2.64 11.88
C ALA A 58 -16.05 -2.58 10.46
N ILE A 59 -15.20 -2.68 9.44
CA ILE A 59 -15.61 -2.69 8.02
C ILE A 59 -16.53 -3.88 7.72
N ALA A 60 -16.18 -5.07 8.24
CA ALA A 60 -17.00 -6.25 8.04
C ALA A 60 -18.37 -6.13 8.73
N LYS A 61 -18.44 -5.58 9.96
CA LYS A 61 -19.73 -5.27 10.61
C LYS A 61 -20.56 -4.28 9.80
N GLU A 62 -19.93 -3.24 9.26
CA GLU A 62 -20.59 -2.21 8.45
C GLU A 62 -21.12 -2.78 7.13
N LYS A 63 -20.41 -3.74 6.52
CA LYS A 63 -20.88 -4.53 5.37
C LYS A 63 -21.98 -5.55 5.72
N GLY A 64 -22.42 -5.62 6.97
CA GLY A 64 -23.46 -6.55 7.42
C GLY A 64 -22.94 -7.94 7.81
N LEU A 65 -21.63 -8.13 7.87
CA LEU A 65 -21.01 -9.38 8.30
C LEU A 65 -21.08 -9.51 9.82
N SER A 66 -22.04 -10.29 10.29
CA SER A 66 -22.24 -10.59 11.71
C SER A 66 -21.47 -11.85 12.10
N GLY A 67 -20.63 -11.78 13.13
CA GLY A 67 -19.77 -12.90 13.58
C GLY A 67 -18.26 -12.65 13.48
N VAL A 68 -17.87 -11.48 12.98
CA VAL A 68 -16.47 -11.08 12.76
C VAL A 68 -15.63 -10.98 14.04
N SER A 69 -16.27 -10.89 15.21
CA SER A 69 -15.56 -10.87 16.50
C SER A 69 -14.76 -12.15 16.75
N ALA A 70 -15.22 -13.29 16.23
CA ALA A 70 -14.56 -14.59 16.34
C ALA A 70 -13.60 -14.89 15.16
N LEU A 71 -13.63 -14.08 14.09
CA LEU A 71 -12.77 -14.25 12.93
C LEU A 71 -11.37 -13.68 13.17
N ALA A 72 -10.37 -14.38 12.65
CA ALA A 72 -8.98 -13.94 12.69
C ALA A 72 -8.72 -12.90 11.58
N LYS A 73 -7.58 -12.19 11.69
CA LYS A 73 -7.18 -11.18 10.70
C LYS A 73 -7.21 -11.73 9.27
N LYS A 74 -6.76 -12.96 9.07
CA LYS A 74 -6.71 -13.61 7.76
C LYS A 74 -8.10 -13.86 7.18
N ASP A 75 -9.01 -14.45 7.96
CA ASP A 75 -10.38 -14.71 7.50
C ASP A 75 -11.12 -13.41 7.17
N LEU A 76 -10.94 -12.36 7.98
CA LEU A 76 -11.53 -11.05 7.71
C LEU A 76 -10.99 -10.43 6.44
N LEU A 77 -9.68 -10.57 6.19
CA LEU A 77 -9.06 -10.09 4.96
C LEU A 77 -9.58 -10.82 3.74
N GLU A 78 -9.71 -12.14 3.79
CA GLU A 78 -10.23 -12.92 2.66
C GLU A 78 -11.67 -12.52 2.32
N ILE A 79 -12.55 -12.43 3.32
CA ILE A 79 -13.96 -12.07 3.11
C ILE A 79 -14.12 -10.62 2.61
N LEU A 80 -13.24 -9.70 3.02
CA LEU A 80 -13.28 -8.31 2.60
C LEU A 80 -12.61 -8.05 1.24
N LYS A 81 -11.78 -9.00 0.78
CA LYS A 81 -11.12 -8.96 -0.54
C LYS A 81 -11.96 -9.57 -1.66
N GLU A 82 -12.92 -10.42 -1.32
CA GLU A 82 -13.91 -11.02 -2.23
C GLU A 82 -15.08 -10.05 -2.47
#